data_AF-A0A399ZZK3-F1
#
_entry.id   AF-A0A399ZZK3-F1
#
_cell.length_a   1.000
_cell.length_b   1.000
_cell.length_c   1.000
_cell.angle_alpha   90.00
_cell.angle_beta   90.00
_cell.angle_gamma   90.00
#
_symmetry.space_group_name_H-M   'P 1'
#
loop_
_entity.id
_entity.type
_entity.pdbx_description
1 polymer ?
#
loop_
_entity_poly.entity_id
_entity_poly.type
_entity_poly.pdbx_seq_one_letter_code
_entity_poly.pdbx_strand_id
1 'polypeptide(L)'
;MRSSSLAWDWRNRLGLGLLCMALIAFFGLRFDNFFTIDNGFATLLNISSIAIAAIGSGYLLISGNVDLSIGGQYALISVVVAQVAVSSQNAMLSVLAGLLFGALLGFSNGALVRALKISPIIVTIGTSAVFRGMAYVVSGGVSIFGFPQNFIAIGRTYVGPAPLPVIIAAIVFVVSGLILTKTVIGLRIYAIGGNAAAARLTGINTGRFVVGLYVFNGVLMGLVATLATARLGSGTPSIGLSFELDVLTAVILGGVGFTGGSGHPFGIFIGVATIAVLNTGLIFAGLQDWYQQIARGLTLLLALAADQVAAARRERAVSVEPQIDRREALLAAATRDGQLPPASAQLSAAAKGEMVFHCAGLVKSYGPVTAAYDVSFSIAAGEVVCLVGDNGAGKSTVIKMISGAIQP
;
A
#
# COMPACT_ATOMS: atom_id res chain seq x y z
N MET A 1 18.39 -17.89 -13.54
CA MET A 1 17.65 -17.90 -12.25
C MET A 1 16.45 -16.97 -12.38
N ARG A 2 15.27 -17.51 -12.71
CA ARG A 2 13.99 -16.77 -12.63
C ARG A 2 13.55 -16.81 -11.17
N SER A 3 13.64 -15.70 -10.45
CA SER A 3 13.15 -15.62 -9.08
C SER A 3 11.62 -15.76 -9.07
N SER A 4 11.14 -16.87 -8.55
CA SER A 4 9.73 -17.19 -8.33
C SER A 4 9.03 -16.27 -7.32
N SER A 5 9.73 -15.33 -6.69
CA SER A 5 9.16 -14.37 -5.72
C SER A 5 8.38 -13.20 -6.34
N LEU A 6 8.42 -13.02 -7.65
CA LEU A 6 7.68 -11.98 -8.39
C LEU A 6 6.44 -12.51 -9.14
N ALA A 7 6.22 -13.83 -9.14
CA ALA A 7 5.03 -14.41 -9.76
C ALA A 7 3.82 -14.15 -8.87
N TRP A 8 2.88 -13.35 -9.38
CA TRP A 8 1.57 -13.14 -8.77
C TRP A 8 0.88 -14.49 -8.52
N ASP A 9 0.79 -14.90 -7.26
CA ASP A 9 0.19 -16.17 -6.88
C ASP A 9 -1.33 -16.00 -6.68
N TRP A 10 -2.08 -16.29 -7.75
CA TRP A 10 -3.54 -16.21 -7.80
C TRP A 10 -4.23 -17.06 -6.72
N ARG A 11 -3.58 -18.14 -6.25
CA ARG A 11 -4.17 -19.12 -5.32
C ARG A 11 -4.51 -18.52 -3.96
N ASN A 12 -3.72 -17.56 -3.47
CA ASN A 12 -3.98 -16.89 -2.20
C ASN A 12 -5.09 -15.82 -2.26
N ARG A 13 -5.60 -15.51 -3.46
CA ARG A 13 -6.61 -14.43 -3.66
C ARG A 13 -7.99 -14.95 -4.07
N LEU A 14 -8.11 -16.26 -4.30
CA LEU A 14 -9.41 -16.92 -4.50
C LEU A 14 -10.34 -16.72 -3.29
N GLY A 15 -9.80 -16.69 -2.07
CA GLY A 15 -10.59 -16.46 -0.86
C GLY A 15 -11.34 -15.13 -0.85
N LEU A 16 -10.71 -14.07 -1.39
CA LEU A 16 -11.37 -12.76 -1.50
C LEU A 16 -12.41 -12.72 -2.62
N GLY A 17 -12.10 -13.33 -3.77
CA GLY A 17 -13.08 -13.48 -4.84
C GLY A 17 -14.32 -14.25 -4.36
N LEU A 18 -14.11 -15.33 -3.59
CA LEU A 18 -15.19 -16.11 -2.96
C LEU A 18 -15.97 -15.29 -1.93
N LEU A 19 -15.31 -14.46 -1.11
CA LEU A 19 -15.99 -13.55 -0.19
C LEU A 19 -16.88 -12.56 -0.95
N CYS A 20 -16.36 -11.94 -2.01
CA CYS A 20 -17.11 -11.03 -2.87
C CYS A 20 -18.36 -11.72 -3.45
N MET A 21 -18.18 -12.92 -4.02
CA MET A 21 -19.28 -13.72 -4.56
C MET A 21 -20.30 -14.12 -3.48
N ALA A 22 -19.84 -14.48 -2.28
CA ALA A 22 -20.72 -14.81 -1.15
C ALA A 22 -21.55 -13.60 -0.70
N LEU A 23 -20.96 -12.40 -0.67
CA LEU A 23 -21.70 -11.17 -0.36
C LEU A 23 -22.73 -10.84 -1.44
N ILE A 24 -22.36 -10.97 -2.72
CA ILE A 24 -23.30 -10.80 -3.85
C ILE A 24 -24.46 -11.77 -3.73
N ALA A 25 -24.19 -13.05 -3.45
CA ALA A 25 -25.22 -14.07 -3.26
C ALA A 25 -26.10 -13.76 -2.05
N PHE A 26 -25.52 -13.41 -0.91
CA PHE A 26 -26.25 -13.10 0.31
C PHE A 26 -27.22 -11.92 0.13
N PHE A 27 -26.73 -10.78 -0.37
CA PHE A 27 -27.57 -9.61 -0.58
C PHE A 27 -28.54 -9.79 -1.75
N GLY A 28 -28.10 -10.45 -2.82
CA GLY A 28 -28.91 -10.75 -4.00
C GLY A 28 -30.11 -11.66 -3.72
N LEU A 29 -29.95 -12.63 -2.82
CA LEU A 29 -31.03 -13.53 -2.40
C LEU A 29 -31.94 -12.90 -1.32
N ARG A 30 -31.44 -11.91 -0.58
CA ARG A 30 -32.17 -11.29 0.54
C ARG A 30 -33.01 -10.10 0.11
N PHE A 31 -32.61 -9.40 -0.96
CA PHE A 31 -33.23 -8.15 -1.39
C PHE A 31 -33.60 -8.22 -2.88
N ASP A 32 -34.90 -8.27 -3.17
CA ASP A 32 -35.43 -8.43 -4.54
C ASP A 32 -34.96 -7.34 -5.51
N ASN A 33 -34.70 -6.13 -4.99
CA ASN A 33 -34.25 -4.99 -5.77
C ASN A 33 -32.74 -4.98 -6.06
N PHE A 34 -31.95 -5.88 -5.45
CA PHE A 34 -30.49 -5.83 -5.51
C PHE A 34 -29.95 -5.98 -6.95
N PHE A 35 -30.57 -6.82 -7.77
CA PHE A 35 -30.17 -7.07 -9.17
C PHE A 35 -30.90 -6.20 -10.20
N THR A 36 -31.64 -5.18 -9.78
CA THR A 36 -32.29 -4.26 -10.74
C THR A 36 -31.24 -3.41 -11.47
N ILE A 37 -31.51 -3.08 -12.73
CA ILE A 37 -30.60 -2.34 -13.61
C ILE A 37 -30.27 -0.96 -13.01
N ASP A 38 -31.27 -0.26 -12.47
CA ASP A 38 -31.09 1.06 -11.85
C ASP A 38 -30.17 1.02 -10.64
N ASN A 39 -30.33 -0.01 -9.79
CA ASN A 39 -29.47 -0.22 -8.64
C ASN A 39 -28.05 -0.63 -9.03
N GLY A 40 -27.91 -1.42 -10.09
CA GLY A 40 -26.63 -1.73 -10.71
C GLY A 40 -25.87 -0.48 -11.14
N PHE A 41 -26.54 0.46 -11.83
CA PHE A 41 -25.91 1.70 -12.26
C PHE A 41 -25.60 2.66 -11.11
N ALA A 42 -26.50 2.81 -10.13
CA ALA A 42 -26.24 3.61 -8.94
C ALA A 42 -25.02 3.08 -8.17
N THR A 43 -24.91 1.75 -8.06
CA THR A 43 -23.78 1.06 -7.44
C THR A 43 -22.49 1.28 -8.22
N LEU A 44 -22.52 1.11 -9.55
CA LEU A 44 -21.36 1.36 -10.43
C LEU A 44 -20.86 2.81 -10.35
N LEU A 45 -21.77 3.78 -10.24
CA LEU A 45 -21.39 5.19 -10.08
C LEU A 45 -20.66 5.43 -8.75
N ASN A 46 -21.07 4.78 -7.65
CA ASN A 46 -20.36 4.88 -6.37
C ASN A 46 -19.03 4.12 -6.38
N ILE A 47 -18.99 2.95 -7.04
CA ILE A 47 -17.76 2.16 -7.28
C ILE A 47 -16.72 2.99 -8.03
N SER A 48 -17.15 3.78 -9.01
CA SER A 48 -16.26 4.54 -9.89
C SER A 48 -15.31 5.46 -9.10
N SER A 49 -15.84 6.19 -8.11
CA SER A 49 -15.05 7.07 -7.25
C SER A 49 -14.04 6.29 -6.40
N ILE A 50 -14.48 5.18 -5.80
CA ILE A 50 -13.62 4.32 -4.97
C ILE A 50 -12.53 3.67 -5.84
N ALA A 51 -12.86 3.20 -7.04
CA ALA A 51 -11.91 2.55 -7.95
C ALA A 51 -10.78 3.50 -8.38
N ILE A 52 -11.11 4.74 -8.77
CA ILE A 52 -10.13 5.75 -9.15
C ILE A 52 -9.22 6.09 -7.97
N ALA A 53 -9.78 6.32 -6.78
CA ALA A 53 -8.99 6.60 -5.59
C ALA A 53 -8.12 5.40 -5.18
N ALA A 54 -8.67 4.18 -5.23
CA ALA A 54 -8.00 2.95 -4.82
C ALA A 54 -6.78 2.62 -5.68
N ILE A 55 -6.80 2.86 -6.99
CA ILE A 55 -5.59 2.64 -7.80
C ILE A 55 -4.49 3.65 -7.45
N GLY A 56 -4.84 4.91 -7.15
CA GLY A 56 -3.90 5.94 -6.68
C GLY A 56 -3.31 5.64 -5.30
N SER A 57 -4.17 5.33 -4.32
CA SER A 57 -3.76 4.90 -2.99
C SER A 57 -2.97 3.59 -3.03
N GLY A 58 -3.29 2.69 -3.96
CA GLY A 58 -2.55 1.46 -4.20
C GLY A 58 -1.10 1.72 -4.63
N TYR A 59 -0.86 2.70 -5.51
CA TYR A 59 0.50 3.09 -5.89
C TYR A 59 1.32 3.57 -4.68
N LEU A 60 0.72 4.42 -3.85
CA LEU A 60 1.36 4.91 -2.62
C LEU A 60 1.63 3.75 -1.67
N LEU A 61 0.65 2.89 -1.41
CA LEU A 61 0.79 1.78 -0.46
C LEU A 61 1.83 0.76 -0.93
N ILE A 62 1.85 0.41 -2.21
CA ILE A 62 2.90 -0.45 -2.79
C ILE A 62 4.28 0.19 -2.61
N SER A 63 4.42 1.52 -2.69
CA SER A 63 5.69 2.21 -2.43
C SER A 63 6.07 2.31 -0.94
N GLY A 64 5.23 1.82 -0.01
CA GLY A 64 5.41 1.95 1.43
C GLY A 64 4.96 3.30 2.00
N ASN A 65 4.10 4.03 1.29
CA ASN A 65 3.56 5.33 1.71
C ASN A 65 2.03 5.27 1.81
N VAL A 66 1.43 6.17 2.59
CA VAL A 66 -0.03 6.20 2.79
C VAL A 66 -0.51 7.64 2.66
N ASP A 67 -1.69 7.84 2.06
CA ASP A 67 -2.39 9.12 2.03
C ASP A 67 -3.78 9.00 2.63
N LEU A 68 -3.90 9.35 3.91
CA LEU A 68 -5.17 9.44 4.64
C LEU A 68 -5.90 10.78 4.43
N SER A 69 -5.30 11.71 3.69
CA SER A 69 -5.91 13.02 3.46
C SER A 69 -6.92 13.03 2.31
N ILE A 70 -7.07 11.92 1.59
CA ILE A 70 -7.92 11.85 0.39
C ILE A 70 -9.38 12.23 0.67
N GLY A 71 -9.92 11.97 1.87
CA GLY A 71 -11.24 12.46 2.26
C GLY A 71 -11.30 13.99 2.37
N GLY A 72 -10.29 14.62 2.99
CA GLY A 72 -10.18 16.08 3.08
C GLY A 72 -9.90 16.75 1.72
N GLN A 73 -9.08 16.12 0.87
CA GLN A 73 -8.86 16.56 -0.52
C GLN A 73 -10.16 16.53 -1.30
N TYR A 74 -10.93 15.44 -1.19
CA TYR A 74 -12.23 15.30 -1.86
C TYR A 74 -13.16 16.47 -1.49
N ALA A 75 -13.29 16.77 -0.19
CA ALA A 75 -14.10 17.90 0.28
C ALA A 75 -13.68 19.23 -0.32
N LEU A 76 -12.39 19.57 -0.20
CA LEU A 76 -11.89 20.87 -0.63
C LEU A 76 -11.92 21.04 -2.15
N ILE A 77 -11.50 20.01 -2.90
CA ILE A 77 -11.53 20.05 -4.36
C ILE A 77 -12.99 20.18 -4.85
N SER A 78 -13.93 19.47 -4.24
CA SER A 78 -15.36 19.57 -4.60
C SER A 78 -15.90 21.00 -4.48
N VAL A 79 -15.56 21.69 -3.38
CA VAL A 79 -15.95 23.09 -3.17
C VAL A 79 -15.28 24.02 -4.17
N VAL A 80 -13.98 23.87 -4.43
CA VAL A 80 -13.24 24.69 -5.40
C VAL A 80 -13.79 24.51 -6.81
N VAL A 81 -14.00 23.27 -7.24
CA VAL A 81 -14.59 22.93 -8.54
C VAL A 81 -15.98 23.52 -8.68
N ALA A 82 -16.82 23.41 -7.64
CA ALA A 82 -18.15 23.99 -7.63
C ALA A 82 -18.11 25.52 -7.75
N GLN A 83 -17.23 26.20 -7.02
CA GLN A 83 -17.06 27.64 -7.10
C GLN A 83 -16.65 28.08 -8.51
N VAL A 84 -15.70 27.38 -9.13
CA VAL A 84 -15.26 27.64 -10.51
C VAL A 84 -16.37 27.35 -11.52
N ALA A 85 -17.15 26.28 -11.33
CA ALA A 85 -18.28 25.96 -12.20
C ALA A 85 -19.35 27.05 -12.18
N VAL A 86 -19.68 27.58 -10.99
CA VAL A 86 -20.65 28.66 -10.84
C VAL A 86 -20.12 29.98 -11.41
N SER A 87 -18.87 30.36 -11.09
CA SER A 87 -18.33 31.66 -11.48
C SER A 87 -17.98 31.76 -12.96
N SER A 88 -17.42 30.69 -13.54
CA SER A 88 -16.96 30.69 -14.93
C SER A 88 -18.02 30.21 -15.92
N GLN A 89 -19.05 29.49 -15.46
CA GLN A 89 -20.02 28.79 -16.30
C GLN A 89 -19.37 27.89 -17.38
N ASN A 90 -18.13 27.43 -17.15
CA ASN A 90 -17.34 26.68 -18.12
C ASN A 90 -16.87 25.35 -17.53
N ALA A 91 -17.42 24.25 -18.06
CA ALA A 91 -17.12 22.90 -17.60
C ALA A 91 -15.64 22.52 -17.71
N MET A 92 -14.94 22.98 -18.75
CA MET A 92 -13.52 22.65 -18.95
C MET A 92 -12.65 23.34 -17.91
N LEU A 93 -12.95 24.60 -17.57
CA LEU A 93 -12.25 25.30 -16.50
C LEU A 93 -12.48 24.63 -15.14
N SER A 94 -13.69 24.15 -14.87
CA SER A 94 -14.00 23.38 -13.64
C SER A 94 -13.20 22.08 -13.56
N VAL A 95 -13.11 21.32 -14.66
CA VAL A 95 -12.32 20.08 -14.71
C VAL A 95 -10.83 20.38 -14.49
N LEU A 96 -10.28 21.37 -15.20
CA LEU A 96 -8.87 21.75 -15.05
C LEU A 96 -8.58 22.25 -13.63
N ALA A 97 -9.47 23.04 -13.04
CA ALA A 97 -9.35 23.47 -11.65
C ALA A 97 -9.29 22.28 -10.70
N GLY A 98 -10.16 21.28 -10.87
CA GLY A 98 -10.15 20.08 -10.05
C GLY A 98 -8.85 19.29 -10.15
N LEU A 99 -8.37 19.03 -11.37
CA LEU A 99 -7.14 18.27 -11.61
C LEU A 99 -5.89 19.01 -11.10
N LEU A 100 -5.77 20.31 -11.40
CA LEU A 100 -4.61 21.11 -10.99
C LEU A 100 -4.59 21.36 -9.49
N PHE A 101 -5.75 21.63 -8.88
CA PHE A 101 -5.82 21.82 -7.44
C PHE A 101 -5.58 20.50 -6.70
N GLY A 102 -6.09 19.37 -7.23
CA GLY A 102 -5.71 18.04 -6.75
C GLY A 102 -4.20 17.78 -6.81
N ALA A 103 -3.56 18.10 -7.94
CA ALA A 103 -2.11 18.01 -8.08
C ALA A 103 -1.36 18.88 -7.04
N LEU A 104 -1.86 20.08 -6.75
CA LEU A 104 -1.29 21.00 -5.76
C LEU A 104 -1.39 20.44 -4.34
N LEU A 105 -2.55 19.88 -3.95
CA LEU A 105 -2.73 19.26 -2.64
C LEU A 105 -1.86 18.00 -2.49
N GLY A 106 -1.80 17.18 -3.54
CA GLY A 106 -0.90 16.03 -3.62
C GLY A 106 0.57 16.45 -3.49
N PHE A 107 0.99 17.49 -4.23
CA PHE A 107 2.33 18.04 -4.10
C PHE A 107 2.63 18.50 -2.68
N SER A 108 1.71 19.22 -2.06
CA SER A 108 1.84 19.72 -0.68
C SER A 108 2.08 18.58 0.29
N ASN A 109 1.28 17.51 0.21
CA ASN A 109 1.46 16.32 1.04
C ASN A 109 2.78 15.61 0.78
N GLY A 110 3.10 15.33 -0.49
CA GLY A 110 4.35 14.67 -0.84
C GLY A 110 5.57 15.47 -0.38
N ALA A 111 5.53 16.80 -0.52
CA ALA A 111 6.57 17.71 -0.07
C ALA A 111 6.71 17.68 1.46
N LEU A 112 5.60 17.74 2.21
CA LEU A 112 5.61 17.66 3.67
C LEU A 112 6.15 16.32 4.17
N VAL A 113 5.69 15.20 3.61
CA VAL A 113 6.19 13.86 3.93
C VAL A 113 7.70 13.77 3.71
N ARG A 114 8.18 14.30 2.58
CA ARG A 114 9.61 14.32 2.25
C ARG A 114 10.42 15.24 3.17
N ALA A 115 9.91 16.42 3.49
CA ALA A 115 10.63 17.46 4.23
C ALA A 115 10.69 17.17 5.74
N LEU A 116 9.57 16.76 6.33
CA LEU A 116 9.43 16.58 7.78
C LEU A 116 10.07 15.29 8.29
N LYS A 117 10.33 14.30 7.42
CA LYS A 117 10.90 12.98 7.79
C LYS A 117 10.14 12.26 8.93
N ILE A 118 8.86 12.58 9.10
CA ILE A 118 7.94 11.89 10.02
C ILE A 118 7.07 10.90 9.24
N SER A 119 6.34 10.03 9.94
CA SER A 119 5.47 9.04 9.31
C SER A 119 4.46 9.70 8.37
N PRO A 120 4.28 9.22 7.12
CA PRO A 120 3.31 9.77 6.18
C PRO A 120 1.87 9.74 6.70
N ILE A 121 1.55 8.78 7.58
CA ILE A 121 0.25 8.65 8.24
C ILE A 121 -0.06 9.90 9.06
N ILE A 122 0.90 10.38 9.86
CA ILE A 122 0.70 11.55 10.74
C ILE A 122 0.48 12.82 9.89
N VAL A 123 1.31 13.01 8.87
CA VAL A 123 1.18 14.16 7.95
C VAL A 123 -0.19 14.15 7.27
N THR A 124 -0.63 13.00 6.79
CA THR A 124 -1.83 12.89 5.98
C THR A 124 -3.11 12.93 6.81
N ILE A 125 -3.10 12.46 8.06
CA ILE A 125 -4.20 12.70 9.02
C ILE A 125 -4.31 14.20 9.34
N GLY A 126 -3.18 14.85 9.66
CA GLY A 126 -3.17 16.28 9.98
C GLY A 126 -3.64 17.15 8.81
N THR A 127 -3.13 16.89 7.60
CA THR A 127 -3.55 17.60 6.39
C THR A 127 -4.99 17.27 5.98
N SER A 128 -5.51 16.06 6.26
CA SER A 128 -6.93 15.75 6.08
C SER A 128 -7.82 16.73 6.83
N ALA A 129 -7.50 16.97 8.11
CA ALA A 129 -8.25 17.90 8.96
C ALA A 129 -8.15 19.34 8.44
N VAL A 130 -6.94 19.77 8.02
CA VAL A 130 -6.71 21.10 7.45
C VAL A 130 -7.48 21.29 6.14
N PHE A 131 -7.38 20.35 5.20
CA PHE A 131 -8.07 20.43 3.91
C PHE A 131 -9.60 20.45 4.09
N ARG A 132 -10.13 19.60 4.98
CA ARG A 132 -11.55 19.59 5.30
C ARG A 132 -11.99 20.89 5.96
N GLY A 133 -11.23 21.41 6.93
CA GLY A 133 -11.49 22.72 7.55
C GLY A 133 -11.51 23.85 6.52
N MET A 134 -10.55 23.87 5.60
CA MET A 134 -10.54 24.82 4.49
C MET A 134 -11.75 24.67 3.58
N ALA A 135 -12.26 23.45 3.35
CA ALA A 135 -13.48 23.25 2.56
C ALA A 135 -14.67 23.96 3.20
N TYR A 136 -14.82 23.89 4.53
CA TYR A 136 -15.84 24.63 5.28
C TYR A 136 -15.63 26.15 5.22
N VAL A 137 -14.39 26.62 5.37
CA VAL A 137 -14.08 28.06 5.28
C VAL A 137 -14.42 28.61 3.90
N VAL A 138 -13.97 27.95 2.83
CA VAL A 138 -14.18 28.41 1.45
C VAL A 138 -15.66 28.36 1.06
N SER A 139 -16.40 27.36 1.53
CA SER A 139 -17.83 27.23 1.24
C SER A 139 -18.75 28.04 2.16
N GLY A 140 -18.22 28.68 3.21
CA GLY A 140 -19.04 29.24 4.29
C GLY A 140 -19.87 28.20 5.05
N GLY A 141 -19.49 26.93 4.96
CA GLY A 141 -20.18 25.79 5.57
C GLY A 141 -21.45 25.32 4.85
N VAL A 142 -21.77 25.88 3.68
CA VAL A 142 -22.96 25.53 2.90
C VAL A 142 -22.61 24.82 1.60
N SER A 143 -23.60 24.17 0.98
CA SER A 143 -23.39 23.55 -0.33
C SER A 143 -23.53 24.57 -1.46
N ILE A 144 -22.66 24.49 -2.46
CA ILE A 144 -22.69 25.34 -3.65
C ILE A 144 -23.47 24.62 -4.76
N PHE A 145 -24.43 25.29 -5.40
CA PHE A 145 -25.28 24.78 -6.47
C PHE A 145 -25.27 25.74 -7.68
N GLY A 146 -26.03 25.42 -8.74
CA GLY A 146 -26.21 26.32 -9.90
C GLY A 146 -25.16 26.13 -11.00
N PHE A 147 -24.76 24.89 -11.24
CA PHE A 147 -23.73 24.57 -12.24
C PHE A 147 -24.29 24.61 -13.67
N PRO A 148 -23.48 24.98 -14.66
CA PRO A 148 -23.90 24.95 -16.05
C PRO A 148 -24.19 23.51 -16.52
N GLN A 149 -25.12 23.35 -17.45
CA GLN A 149 -25.59 22.03 -17.91
C GLN A 149 -24.47 21.18 -18.53
N ASN A 150 -23.53 21.82 -19.24
CA ASN A 150 -22.36 21.13 -19.80
C ASN A 150 -21.45 20.52 -18.72
N PHE A 151 -21.40 21.10 -17.51
CA PHE A 151 -20.65 20.54 -16.38
C PHE A 151 -21.41 19.38 -15.74
N ILE A 152 -22.72 19.56 -15.48
CA ILE A 152 -23.59 18.49 -14.96
C ILE A 152 -23.58 17.27 -15.88
N ALA A 153 -23.56 17.49 -17.20
CA ALA A 153 -23.50 16.44 -18.21
C ALA A 153 -22.30 15.50 -18.00
N ILE A 154 -21.14 15.99 -17.54
CA ILE A 154 -19.96 15.14 -17.26
C ILE A 154 -20.30 14.05 -16.23
N GLY A 155 -21.10 14.38 -15.22
CA GLY A 155 -21.46 13.46 -14.15
C GLY A 155 -22.71 12.61 -14.39
N ARG A 156 -23.52 12.94 -15.41
CA ARG A 156 -24.84 12.33 -15.65
C ARG A 156 -25.06 11.76 -17.05
N THR A 157 -24.16 12.02 -18.00
CA THR A 157 -24.27 11.51 -19.37
C THR A 157 -24.07 10.00 -19.41
N TYR A 158 -24.83 9.35 -20.28
CA TYR A 158 -24.67 7.95 -20.64
C TYR A 158 -24.03 7.84 -22.02
N VAL A 159 -23.10 6.90 -22.18
CA VAL A 159 -22.55 6.50 -23.48
C VAL A 159 -23.00 5.06 -23.73
N GLY A 160 -24.02 4.91 -24.57
CA GLY A 160 -24.75 3.64 -24.66
C GLY A 160 -25.41 3.31 -23.31
N PRO A 161 -25.26 2.08 -22.79
CA PRO A 161 -25.86 1.69 -21.51
C PRO A 161 -25.06 2.19 -20.29
N ALA A 162 -23.81 2.62 -20.45
CA ALA A 162 -22.93 2.89 -19.31
C ALA A 162 -22.83 4.40 -18.97
N PRO A 163 -22.92 4.79 -17.68
CA PRO A 163 -22.66 6.16 -17.28
C PRO A 163 -21.21 6.58 -17.57
N LEU A 164 -21.02 7.80 -18.05
CA LEU A 164 -19.70 8.34 -18.38
C LEU A 164 -18.68 8.26 -17.22
N PRO A 165 -19.04 8.55 -15.94
CA PRO A 165 -18.10 8.39 -14.83
C PRO A 165 -17.56 6.95 -14.67
N VAL A 166 -18.37 5.94 -14.99
CA VAL A 166 -17.98 4.52 -14.93
C VAL A 166 -16.97 4.21 -16.02
N ILE A 167 -17.18 4.73 -17.22
CA ILE A 167 -16.25 4.57 -18.35
C ILE A 167 -14.91 5.24 -18.02
N ILE A 168 -14.93 6.48 -17.50
CA ILE A 168 -13.73 7.20 -17.10
C ILE A 168 -12.98 6.41 -16.02
N ALA A 169 -13.69 5.92 -14.99
CA ALA A 169 -13.09 5.11 -13.94
C ALA A 169 -12.44 3.84 -14.49
N ALA A 170 -13.12 3.12 -15.39
CA ALA A 170 -12.59 1.92 -16.02
C ALA A 170 -11.30 2.22 -16.83
N ILE A 171 -11.31 3.29 -17.63
CA ILE A 171 -10.13 3.71 -18.41
C ILE A 171 -8.97 4.05 -17.49
N VAL A 172 -9.21 4.90 -16.48
CA VAL A 172 -8.17 5.32 -15.52
C VAL A 172 -7.61 4.11 -14.77
N PHE A 173 -8.48 3.21 -14.32
CA PHE A 173 -8.07 2.02 -13.59
C PHE A 173 -7.25 1.06 -14.45
N VAL A 174 -7.69 0.80 -15.70
CA VAL A 174 -6.97 -0.08 -16.63
C VAL A 174 -5.63 0.53 -17.04
N VAL A 175 -5.61 1.80 -17.45
CA VAL A 175 -4.38 2.48 -17.86
C VAL A 175 -3.39 2.55 -16.70
N SER A 176 -3.83 2.96 -15.51
CA SER A 176 -2.98 2.97 -14.32
C SER A 176 -2.56 1.55 -13.92
N GLY A 177 -3.42 0.55 -14.10
CA GLY A 177 -3.05 -0.84 -13.86
C GLY A 177 -1.94 -1.34 -14.79
N LEU A 178 -2.02 -0.98 -16.07
CA LEU A 178 -0.99 -1.29 -17.07
C LEU A 178 0.31 -0.55 -16.77
N ILE A 179 0.25 0.73 -16.37
CA ILE A 179 1.45 1.48 -15.96
C ILE A 179 2.13 0.77 -14.78
N LEU A 180 1.37 0.32 -13.78
CA LEU A 180 1.91 -0.34 -12.60
C LEU A 180 2.58 -1.69 -12.92
N THR A 181 2.03 -2.43 -13.88
CA THR A 181 2.46 -3.83 -14.14
C THR A 181 3.37 -3.99 -15.35
N LYS A 182 3.35 -3.05 -16.30
CA LYS A 182 4.03 -3.16 -17.60
C LYS A 182 5.08 -2.08 -17.84
N THR A 183 5.33 -1.16 -16.91
CA THR A 183 6.31 -0.08 -17.10
C THR A 183 7.40 -0.02 -16.03
N VAL A 184 8.48 0.69 -16.34
CA VAL A 184 9.58 0.97 -15.41
C VAL A 184 9.12 1.81 -14.21
N ILE A 185 8.07 2.63 -14.38
CA ILE A 185 7.47 3.38 -13.26
C ILE A 185 6.97 2.40 -12.21
N GLY A 186 6.20 1.39 -12.64
CA GLY A 186 5.73 0.30 -11.79
C GLY A 186 6.88 -0.41 -11.07
N LEU A 187 7.90 -0.83 -11.81
CA LEU A 187 9.08 -1.49 -11.25
C LEU A 187 9.76 -0.66 -10.15
N ARG A 188 9.88 0.67 -10.34
CA ARG A 188 10.43 1.58 -9.33
C ARG A 188 9.55 1.68 -8.10
N ILE A 189 8.21 1.69 -8.24
CA ILE A 189 7.27 1.67 -7.11
C ILE A 189 7.50 0.43 -6.25
N TYR A 190 7.52 -0.76 -6.86
CA TYR A 190 7.78 -2.02 -6.13
C TYR A 190 9.17 -2.04 -5.49
N ALA A 191 10.20 -1.57 -6.19
CA ALA A 191 11.56 -1.52 -5.66
C ALA A 191 11.68 -0.60 -4.43
N ILE A 192 11.02 0.57 -4.45
CA ILE A 192 10.98 1.50 -3.31
C ILE A 192 10.27 0.85 -2.13
N GLY A 193 9.12 0.22 -2.36
CA GLY A 193 8.35 -0.44 -1.30
C GLY A 193 9.04 -1.65 -0.69
N GLY A 194 9.79 -2.43 -1.50
CA GLY A 194 10.55 -3.56 -1.00
C GLY A 194 11.77 -3.14 -0.17
N ASN A 195 12.56 -2.18 -0.67
CA ASN A 195 13.67 -1.61 0.09
C ASN A 195 14.06 -0.22 -0.45
N ALA A 196 13.55 0.84 0.19
CA ALA A 196 13.82 2.21 -0.20
C ALA A 196 15.32 2.59 -0.12
N ALA A 197 16.11 1.95 0.76
CA ALA A 197 17.55 2.20 0.85
C ALA A 197 18.30 1.56 -0.33
N ALA A 198 17.99 0.32 -0.68
CA ALA A 198 18.57 -0.36 -1.84
C ALA A 198 18.18 0.35 -3.15
N ALA A 199 16.93 0.81 -3.26
CA ALA A 199 16.47 1.62 -4.40
C ALA A 199 17.28 2.92 -4.57
N ARG A 200 17.69 3.57 -3.47
CA ARG A 200 18.57 4.75 -3.53
C ARG A 200 19.97 4.40 -4.04
N LEU A 201 20.53 3.28 -3.59
CA LEU A 201 21.86 2.81 -4.02
C LEU A 201 21.90 2.43 -5.51
N THR A 202 20.77 2.03 -6.08
CA THR A 202 20.63 1.77 -7.54
C THR A 202 20.29 3.03 -8.34
N GLY A 203 20.34 4.22 -7.74
CA GLY A 203 20.19 5.51 -8.41
C GLY A 203 18.76 6.07 -8.47
N ILE A 204 17.77 5.43 -7.82
CA ILE A 204 16.40 5.96 -7.76
C ILE A 204 16.36 7.09 -6.71
N ASN A 205 16.00 8.30 -7.14
CA ASN A 205 15.72 9.39 -6.20
C ASN A 205 14.35 9.16 -5.53
N THR A 206 14.33 8.34 -4.49
CA THR A 206 13.10 7.89 -3.82
C THR A 206 12.27 9.05 -3.28
N GLY A 207 12.91 10.08 -2.73
CA GLY A 207 12.21 11.26 -2.23
C GLY A 207 11.42 12.00 -3.32
N ARG A 208 12.05 12.32 -4.47
CA ARG A 208 11.36 12.99 -5.59
C ARG A 208 10.29 12.09 -6.20
N PHE A 209 10.57 10.79 -6.29
CA PHE A 209 9.63 9.83 -6.86
C PHE A 209 8.36 9.69 -6.01
N VAL A 210 8.50 9.61 -4.68
CA VAL A 210 7.35 9.57 -3.76
C VAL A 210 6.51 10.84 -3.84
N VAL A 211 7.12 12.03 -3.94
CA VAL A 211 6.36 13.28 -4.18
C VAL A 211 5.52 13.17 -5.46
N GLY A 212 6.09 12.63 -6.53
CA GLY A 212 5.36 12.37 -7.78
C GLY A 212 4.17 11.43 -7.62
N LEU A 213 4.27 10.41 -6.76
CA LEU A 213 3.16 9.51 -6.43
C LEU A 213 2.03 10.24 -5.68
N TYR A 214 2.36 11.13 -4.75
CA TYR A 214 1.34 11.96 -4.09
C TYR A 214 0.67 12.94 -5.05
N VAL A 215 1.43 13.54 -5.97
CA VAL A 215 0.85 14.39 -7.04
C VAL A 215 -0.10 13.60 -7.92
N PHE A 216 0.31 12.40 -8.35
CA PHE A 216 -0.54 11.50 -9.13
C PHE A 216 -1.83 11.14 -8.38
N ASN A 217 -1.73 10.76 -7.10
CA ASN A 217 -2.88 10.50 -6.25
C ASN A 217 -3.79 11.73 -6.12
N GLY A 218 -3.20 12.92 -5.96
CA GLY A 218 -3.92 14.19 -5.92
C GLY A 218 -4.67 14.51 -7.20
N VAL A 219 -4.08 14.25 -8.38
CA VAL A 219 -4.76 14.39 -9.68
C VAL A 219 -5.96 13.44 -9.78
N LEU A 220 -5.81 12.19 -9.34
CA LEU A 220 -6.90 11.22 -9.30
C LEU A 220 -8.01 11.66 -8.35
N MET A 221 -7.68 12.23 -7.19
CA MET A 221 -8.65 12.84 -6.29
C MET A 221 -9.32 14.08 -6.90
N GLY A 222 -8.57 14.85 -7.70
CA GLY A 222 -9.09 15.91 -8.57
C GLY A 222 -10.22 15.43 -9.48
N LEU A 223 -9.98 14.31 -10.15
CA LEU A 223 -10.95 13.68 -11.04
C LEU A 223 -12.15 13.13 -10.26
N VAL A 224 -11.92 12.41 -9.15
CA VAL A 224 -12.99 11.87 -8.29
C VAL A 224 -13.91 12.98 -7.81
N ALA A 225 -13.36 14.05 -7.26
CA ALA A 225 -14.13 15.18 -6.76
C ALA A 225 -14.93 15.84 -7.88
N THR A 226 -14.30 16.11 -9.02
CA THR A 226 -14.95 16.74 -10.17
C THR A 226 -16.15 15.92 -10.67
N LEU A 227 -15.97 14.62 -10.88
CA LEU A 227 -17.02 13.72 -11.35
C LEU A 227 -18.18 13.64 -10.34
N ALA A 228 -17.85 13.58 -9.05
CA ALA A 228 -18.86 13.52 -8.00
C ALA A 228 -19.64 14.84 -7.86
N THR A 229 -18.97 15.98 -7.89
CA THR A 229 -19.61 17.31 -7.85
C THR A 229 -20.53 17.51 -9.05
N ALA A 230 -20.08 17.14 -10.26
CA ALA A 230 -20.90 17.17 -11.47
C ALA A 230 -22.12 16.24 -11.37
N ARG A 231 -21.96 15.02 -10.84
CA ARG A 231 -23.03 14.03 -10.67
C ARG A 231 -24.08 14.52 -9.67
N LEU A 232 -23.63 14.93 -8.49
CA LEU A 232 -24.49 15.36 -7.38
C LEU A 232 -25.17 16.71 -7.69
N GLY A 233 -24.56 17.53 -8.54
CA GLY A 233 -25.03 18.89 -8.81
C GLY A 233 -24.85 19.83 -7.62
N SER A 234 -23.98 19.45 -6.68
CA SER A 234 -23.61 20.26 -5.52
C SER A 234 -22.14 20.06 -5.15
N GLY A 235 -21.52 21.13 -4.66
CA GLY A 235 -20.20 21.12 -4.02
C GLY A 235 -20.37 21.29 -2.52
N THR A 236 -20.27 20.21 -1.77
CA THR A 236 -20.59 20.18 -0.33
C THR A 236 -19.31 19.91 0.48
N PRO A 237 -19.00 20.69 1.53
CA PRO A 237 -17.77 20.52 2.32
C PRO A 237 -17.76 19.26 3.22
N SER A 238 -18.91 18.62 3.44
CA SER A 238 -19.02 17.36 4.20
C SER A 238 -18.79 16.11 3.36
N ILE A 239 -18.59 16.22 2.04
CA ILE A 239 -18.34 15.07 1.18
C ILE A 239 -17.01 14.38 1.56
N GLY A 240 -16.92 13.08 1.28
CA GLY A 240 -15.71 12.31 1.51
C GLY A 240 -15.41 12.00 2.98
N LEU A 241 -16.40 12.09 3.88
CA LEU A 241 -16.27 11.55 5.24
C LEU A 241 -16.05 10.03 5.19
N SER A 242 -15.02 9.56 5.88
CA SER A 242 -14.62 8.14 5.93
C SER A 242 -14.25 7.53 4.57
N PHE A 243 -14.12 8.34 3.53
CA PHE A 243 -13.79 7.87 2.17
C PHE A 243 -12.40 7.24 2.12
N GLU A 244 -11.46 7.77 2.89
CA GLU A 244 -10.13 7.19 3.07
C GLU A 244 -10.16 5.77 3.66
N LEU A 245 -11.14 5.48 4.54
CA LEU A 245 -11.29 4.15 5.11
C LEU A 245 -11.81 3.16 4.07
N ASP A 246 -12.81 3.54 3.28
CA ASP A 246 -13.33 2.70 2.19
C ASP A 246 -12.24 2.36 1.17
N VAL A 247 -11.46 3.37 0.77
CA VAL A 247 -10.38 3.23 -0.20
C VAL A 247 -9.23 2.37 0.35
N LEU A 248 -8.75 2.65 1.57
CA LEU A 248 -7.68 1.83 2.16
C LEU A 248 -8.13 0.40 2.43
N THR A 249 -9.36 0.21 2.90
CA THR A 249 -9.90 -1.14 3.10
C THR A 249 -9.92 -1.88 1.79
N ALA A 250 -10.45 -1.28 0.71
CA ALA A 250 -10.45 -1.90 -0.61
C ALA A 250 -9.05 -2.28 -1.11
N VAL A 251 -8.06 -1.39 -0.91
CA VAL A 251 -6.67 -1.62 -1.35
C VAL A 251 -5.98 -2.73 -0.54
N ILE A 252 -6.07 -2.68 0.79
CA ILE A 252 -5.45 -3.66 1.70
C ILE A 252 -6.14 -5.02 1.56
N LEU A 253 -7.47 -5.04 1.56
CA LEU A 253 -8.27 -6.25 1.33
C LEU A 253 -7.96 -6.84 -0.05
N GLY A 254 -7.78 -5.98 -1.05
CA GLY A 254 -7.29 -6.34 -2.39
C GLY A 254 -5.88 -6.92 -2.43
N GLY A 255 -5.20 -7.05 -1.29
CA GLY A 255 -3.92 -7.71 -1.11
C GLY A 255 -2.72 -6.87 -1.52
N VAL A 256 -2.80 -5.56 -1.30
CA VAL A 256 -1.63 -4.68 -1.27
C VAL A 256 -1.10 -4.67 0.16
N GLY A 257 0.17 -5.04 0.33
CA GLY A 257 0.76 -5.14 1.68
C GLY A 257 0.90 -3.78 2.32
N PHE A 258 0.52 -3.66 3.60
CA PHE A 258 0.56 -2.37 4.31
C PHE A 258 2.00 -1.81 4.45
N THR A 259 2.99 -2.70 4.51
CA THR A 259 4.42 -2.35 4.58
C THR A 259 5.04 -2.01 3.21
N GLY A 260 4.30 -2.18 2.12
CA GLY A 260 4.77 -1.95 0.75
C GLY A 260 5.42 -3.15 0.08
N GLY A 261 5.90 -2.94 -1.15
CA GLY A 261 6.62 -3.92 -1.97
C GLY A 261 5.75 -5.01 -2.60
N SER A 262 4.45 -5.06 -2.32
CA SER A 262 3.54 -6.09 -2.83
C SER A 262 2.15 -5.53 -3.15
N GLY A 263 1.53 -6.00 -4.24
CA GLY A 263 0.21 -5.55 -4.69
C GLY A 263 0.04 -5.74 -6.20
N HIS A 264 -1.20 -5.66 -6.70
CA HIS A 264 -1.48 -5.67 -8.15
C HIS A 264 -2.86 -5.07 -8.41
N PRO A 265 -3.07 -4.45 -9.58
CA PRO A 265 -4.35 -3.81 -9.94
C PRO A 265 -5.56 -4.75 -9.85
N PHE A 266 -5.41 -6.01 -10.29
CA PHE A 266 -6.51 -6.97 -10.26
C PHE A 266 -6.99 -7.28 -8.83
N GLY A 267 -6.07 -7.35 -7.86
CA GLY A 267 -6.43 -7.53 -6.45
C GLY A 267 -7.17 -6.32 -5.90
N ILE A 268 -6.68 -5.11 -6.21
CA ILE A 268 -7.34 -3.85 -5.85
C ILE A 268 -8.77 -3.83 -6.42
N PHE A 269 -8.97 -4.25 -7.67
CA PHE A 269 -10.29 -4.32 -8.30
C PHE A 269 -11.26 -5.21 -7.52
N ILE A 270 -10.83 -6.42 -7.12
CA ILE A 270 -11.66 -7.33 -6.31
C ILE A 270 -11.96 -6.71 -4.94
N GLY A 271 -10.98 -6.06 -4.31
CA GLY A 271 -11.17 -5.36 -3.05
C GLY A 271 -12.20 -4.22 -3.15
N VAL A 272 -12.11 -3.40 -4.20
CA VAL A 272 -13.09 -2.34 -4.51
C VAL A 272 -14.48 -2.92 -4.73
N ALA A 273 -14.59 -4.00 -5.52
CA ALA A 273 -15.86 -4.68 -5.76
C ALA A 273 -16.46 -5.22 -4.45
N THR A 274 -15.64 -5.82 -3.59
CA THR A 274 -16.06 -6.32 -2.28
C THR A 274 -16.63 -5.21 -1.39
N ILE A 275 -15.90 -4.10 -1.27
CA ILE A 275 -16.34 -2.95 -0.46
C ILE A 275 -17.61 -2.31 -1.03
N ALA A 276 -17.73 -2.26 -2.36
CA ALA A 276 -18.91 -1.72 -2.98
C ALA A 276 -20.16 -2.58 -2.79
N VAL A 277 -20.03 -3.91 -2.92
CA VAL A 277 -21.12 -4.85 -2.66
C VAL A 277 -21.52 -4.76 -1.19
N LEU A 278 -20.55 -4.68 -0.27
CA LEU A 278 -20.83 -4.49 1.15
C LEU A 278 -21.60 -3.19 1.40
N ASN A 279 -21.11 -2.04 0.92
CA ASN A 279 -21.76 -0.74 1.10
C ASN A 279 -23.18 -0.72 0.52
N THR A 280 -23.34 -1.25 -0.69
CA THR A 280 -24.63 -1.35 -1.37
C THR A 280 -25.60 -2.25 -0.60
N GLY A 281 -25.12 -3.42 -0.15
CA GLY A 281 -25.91 -4.36 0.63
C GLY A 281 -26.36 -3.81 1.98
N LEU A 282 -25.49 -3.07 2.69
CA LEU A 282 -25.84 -2.43 3.96
C LEU A 282 -26.88 -1.32 3.77
N ILE A 283 -26.81 -0.57 2.66
CA ILE A 283 -27.83 0.41 2.28
C ILE A 283 -29.17 -0.30 2.02
N PHE A 284 -29.18 -1.41 1.28
CA PHE A 284 -30.41 -2.19 1.04
C PHE A 284 -30.98 -2.83 2.31
N ALA A 285 -30.13 -3.20 3.26
CA ALA A 285 -30.55 -3.65 4.57
C ALA A 285 -31.23 -2.55 5.42
N GLY A 286 -31.29 -1.31 4.93
CA GLY A 286 -31.90 -0.19 5.63
C GLY A 286 -31.09 0.26 6.85
N LEU A 287 -29.80 -0.11 6.92
CA LEU A 287 -28.94 0.27 8.03
C LEU A 287 -28.58 1.74 7.93
N GLN A 288 -28.72 2.44 9.06
CA GLN A 288 -28.33 3.85 9.18
C GLN A 288 -26.82 4.02 9.00
N ASP A 289 -26.40 5.20 8.54
CA ASP A 289 -25.03 5.48 8.12
C ASP A 289 -23.98 5.18 9.22
N TRP A 290 -24.28 5.44 10.50
CA TRP A 290 -23.37 5.12 11.60
C TRP A 290 -23.11 3.61 11.76
N TYR A 291 -24.10 2.74 11.53
CA TYR A 291 -23.87 1.28 11.51
C TYR A 291 -23.02 0.87 10.31
N GLN A 292 -23.17 1.54 9.17
CA GLN A 292 -22.32 1.32 8.02
C GLN A 292 -20.87 1.73 8.31
N GLN A 293 -20.64 2.85 8.99
CA GLN A 293 -19.31 3.28 9.42
C GLN A 293 -18.64 2.27 10.37
N ILE A 294 -19.40 1.70 11.32
CA ILE A 294 -18.91 0.61 12.18
C ILE A 294 -18.47 -0.60 11.34
N ALA A 295 -19.31 -1.03 10.39
CA ALA A 295 -19.02 -2.17 9.53
C ALA A 295 -17.76 -1.94 8.67
N ARG A 296 -17.58 -0.72 8.13
CA ARG A 296 -16.38 -0.32 7.36
C ARG A 296 -15.11 -0.38 8.23
N GLY A 297 -15.17 0.19 9.44
CA GLY A 297 -14.05 0.13 10.40
C GLY A 297 -13.67 -1.30 10.79
N LEU A 298 -14.66 -2.14 11.08
CA LEU A 298 -14.42 -3.56 11.37
C LEU A 298 -13.81 -4.29 10.18
N THR A 299 -14.28 -4.01 8.96
CA THR A 299 -13.74 -4.62 7.74
C THR A 299 -12.28 -4.24 7.53
N LEU A 300 -11.90 -2.98 7.77
CA LEU A 300 -10.51 -2.54 7.74
C LEU A 300 -9.64 -3.29 8.76
N LEU A 301 -10.11 -3.38 10.00
CA LEU A 301 -9.39 -4.08 11.08
C LEU A 301 -9.17 -5.55 10.73
N LEU A 302 -10.21 -6.22 10.20
CA LEU A 302 -10.12 -7.61 9.75
C LEU A 302 -9.16 -7.76 8.57
N ALA A 303 -9.22 -6.85 7.58
CA ALA A 303 -8.31 -6.86 6.44
C ALA A 303 -6.86 -6.68 6.87
N LEU A 304 -6.58 -5.72 7.77
CA LEU A 304 -5.25 -5.47 8.29
C LEU A 304 -4.75 -6.62 9.17
N ALA A 305 -5.59 -7.17 10.04
CA ALA A 305 -5.23 -8.33 10.86
C ALA A 305 -4.87 -9.55 9.99
N ALA A 306 -5.65 -9.81 8.95
CA ALA A 306 -5.37 -10.86 7.98
C ALA A 306 -4.04 -10.62 7.23
N ASP A 307 -3.77 -9.37 6.81
CA ASP A 307 -2.50 -9.02 6.14
C ASP A 307 -1.30 -9.21 7.07
N GLN A 308 -1.39 -8.79 8.34
CA GLN A 308 -0.34 -8.95 9.34
C GLN A 308 -0.04 -10.41 9.65
N VAL A 309 -1.08 -11.25 9.82
CA VAL A 309 -0.88 -12.70 10.03
C VAL A 309 -0.25 -13.34 8.79
N ALA A 310 -0.67 -12.95 7.59
CA ALA A 310 -0.09 -13.45 6.35
C ALA A 310 1.39 -13.03 6.19
N ALA A 311 1.73 -11.79 6.57
CA ALA A 311 3.10 -11.29 6.59
C ALA A 311 3.98 -12.08 7.57
N ALA A 312 3.53 -12.26 8.82
CA ALA A 312 4.26 -13.02 9.83
C ALA A 312 4.50 -14.48 9.42
N ARG A 313 3.55 -15.12 8.71
CA ARG A 313 3.73 -16.48 8.16
C ARG A 313 4.79 -16.53 7.05
N ARG A 314 4.83 -15.53 6.16
CA ARG A 314 5.84 -15.42 5.10
C ARG A 314 7.24 -15.27 5.67
N GLU A 315 7.41 -14.42 6.67
CA GLU A 315 8.70 -14.24 7.36
C GLU A 315 9.18 -15.54 8.01
N ARG A 316 8.29 -16.27 8.70
CA ARG A 316 8.61 -17.57 9.30
C ARG A 316 9.00 -18.64 8.27
N ALA A 317 8.31 -18.72 7.13
CA ALA A 317 8.63 -19.68 6.08
C ALA A 317 10.04 -19.45 5.48
N VAL A 318 10.42 -18.18 5.27
CA VAL A 318 11.76 -17.81 4.76
C VAL A 318 12.86 -18.10 5.78
N SER A 319 12.57 -18.06 7.09
CA SER A 319 13.56 -18.41 8.12
C SER A 319 13.81 -19.92 8.27
N VAL A 320 12.86 -20.78 7.86
CA VAL A 320 12.93 -22.24 8.07
C VAL A 320 13.58 -22.97 6.88
N GLU A 321 13.33 -22.52 5.65
CA GLU A 321 13.78 -23.20 4.43
C GLU A 321 15.31 -23.16 4.12
N PRO A 322 16.10 -22.12 4.48
CA PRO A 322 17.51 -22.06 4.07
C PRO A 322 18.48 -22.79 5.01
N GLN A 323 18.04 -23.22 6.19
CA GLN A 323 18.92 -23.87 7.17
C GLN A 323 18.90 -25.40 7.09
N ILE A 324 17.75 -26.01 6.78
CA ILE A 324 17.61 -27.48 6.75
C ILE A 324 18.28 -28.05 5.49
N ASP A 325 17.96 -27.51 4.30
CA ASP A 325 18.57 -27.95 3.04
C ASP A 325 20.08 -27.74 3.01
N ARG A 326 20.58 -26.64 3.58
CA ARG A 326 22.02 -26.36 3.61
C ARG A 326 22.74 -27.28 4.59
N ARG A 327 22.14 -27.57 5.75
CA ARG A 327 22.69 -28.50 6.74
C ARG A 327 22.65 -29.94 6.22
N GLU A 328 21.56 -30.37 5.60
CA GLU A 328 21.46 -31.70 4.99
C GLU A 328 22.36 -31.85 3.75
N ALA A 329 22.48 -30.83 2.89
CA ALA A 329 23.43 -30.85 1.79
C ALA A 329 24.89 -30.88 2.27
N LEU A 330 25.22 -30.14 3.34
CA LEU A 330 26.55 -30.19 3.97
C LEU A 330 26.81 -31.55 4.63
N LEU A 331 25.82 -32.15 5.28
CA LEU A 331 25.91 -33.49 5.89
C LEU A 331 25.98 -34.61 4.83
N ALA A 332 25.25 -34.47 3.72
CA ALA A 332 25.27 -35.39 2.58
C ALA A 332 26.59 -35.32 1.80
N ALA A 333 27.18 -34.11 1.69
CA ALA A 333 28.54 -33.94 1.17
C ALA A 333 29.59 -34.56 2.11
N ALA A 334 29.41 -34.42 3.43
CA ALA A 334 30.32 -34.98 4.45
C ALA A 334 30.23 -36.50 4.62
N THR A 335 29.17 -37.15 4.13
CA THR A 335 28.99 -38.61 4.20
C THR A 335 29.47 -39.35 2.96
N ARG A 336 29.74 -38.65 1.85
CA ARG A 336 30.29 -39.26 0.62
C ARG A 336 31.80 -39.47 0.67
N ASP A 337 32.53 -38.64 1.41
CA ASP A 337 33.94 -38.83 1.69
C ASP A 337 34.08 -39.19 3.17
N GLY A 338 34.25 -40.48 3.46
CA GLY A 338 34.34 -41.00 4.81
C GLY A 338 35.51 -40.37 5.58
N GLN A 339 35.17 -39.41 6.44
CA GLN A 339 35.87 -38.89 7.62
C GLN A 339 35.58 -37.40 7.74
N LEU A 340 34.69 -37.01 8.65
CA LEU A 340 34.68 -35.64 9.17
C LEU A 340 35.99 -35.43 9.96
N PRO A 341 36.87 -34.49 9.57
CA PRO A 341 37.99 -34.12 10.42
C PRO A 341 37.44 -33.46 11.69
N PRO A 342 38.08 -33.64 12.85
CA PRO A 342 37.73 -32.87 14.04
C PRO A 342 37.81 -31.37 13.71
N ALA A 343 36.90 -30.58 14.28
CA ALA A 343 36.71 -29.14 13.99
C ALA A 343 37.99 -28.28 14.11
N SER A 344 39.03 -28.79 14.78
CA SER A 344 40.36 -28.19 14.86
C SER A 344 41.19 -28.27 13.56
N ALA A 345 40.89 -29.18 12.64
CA ALA A 345 41.68 -29.41 11.42
C ALA A 345 41.17 -28.65 10.18
N GLN A 346 39.91 -28.19 10.16
CA GLN A 346 39.34 -27.49 9.00
C GLN A 346 39.77 -26.02 8.89
N LEU A 347 40.32 -25.43 9.96
CA LEU A 347 40.77 -24.03 9.98
C LEU A 347 42.20 -23.82 9.44
N SER A 348 42.94 -24.87 9.12
CA SER A 348 44.35 -24.78 8.68
C SER A 348 44.53 -24.75 7.16
N ALA A 349 43.53 -25.17 6.38
CA ALA A 349 43.71 -25.40 4.94
C ALA A 349 43.46 -24.18 4.03
N ALA A 350 43.03 -23.02 4.57
CA ALA A 350 42.69 -21.85 3.75
C ALA A 350 43.50 -20.56 4.05
N ALA A 351 44.39 -20.55 5.04
CA ALA A 351 45.20 -19.36 5.34
C ALA A 351 46.57 -19.44 4.63
N LYS A 352 46.65 -18.93 3.40
CA LYS A 352 47.94 -18.66 2.73
C LYS A 352 48.64 -17.39 3.24
N GLY A 353 48.16 -16.80 4.33
CA GLY A 353 48.69 -15.58 4.94
C GLY A 353 48.96 -15.75 6.44
N GLU A 354 49.84 -14.91 6.98
CA GLU A 354 50.15 -14.83 8.41
C GLU A 354 48.86 -14.62 9.23
N MET A 355 48.64 -15.43 10.25
CA MET A 355 47.47 -15.31 11.13
C MET A 355 47.57 -14.06 12.00
N VAL A 356 46.64 -13.11 11.85
CA VAL A 356 46.66 -11.83 12.61
C VAL A 356 45.67 -11.79 13.76
N PHE A 357 44.64 -12.63 13.75
CA PHE A 357 43.63 -12.67 14.80
C PHE A 357 43.07 -14.09 14.99
N HIS A 358 42.87 -14.50 16.24
CA HIS A 358 42.26 -15.77 16.60
C HIS A 358 41.39 -15.61 17.85
N CYS A 359 40.17 -16.14 17.83
CA CYS A 359 39.34 -16.30 19.01
C CYS A 359 38.71 -17.69 19.03
N ALA A 360 38.62 -18.31 20.20
CA ALA A 360 38.03 -19.63 20.38
C ALA A 360 37.14 -19.66 21.61
N GLY A 361 36.03 -20.40 21.51
CA GLY A 361 35.14 -20.70 22.63
C GLY A 361 34.43 -19.48 23.23
N LEU A 362 34.14 -18.45 22.43
CA LEU A 362 33.44 -17.27 22.94
C LEU A 362 31.99 -17.63 23.28
N VAL A 363 31.62 -17.45 24.55
CA VAL A 363 30.27 -17.65 25.08
C VAL A 363 29.85 -16.34 25.75
N LYS A 364 28.59 -15.90 25.55
CA LYS A 364 28.02 -14.80 26.34
C LYS A 364 26.54 -15.01 26.59
N SER A 365 26.12 -14.81 27.84
CA SER A 365 24.71 -14.79 28.23
C SER A 365 24.33 -13.48 28.93
N TYR A 366 23.11 -13.01 28.65
CA TYR A 366 22.47 -11.88 29.33
C TYR A 366 21.21 -12.40 30.02
N GLY A 367 21.31 -12.66 31.32
CA GLY A 367 20.24 -13.30 32.08
C GLY A 367 19.88 -14.66 31.46
N PRO A 368 18.61 -14.90 31.07
CA PRO A 368 18.17 -16.18 30.51
C PRO A 368 18.54 -16.38 29.02
N VAL A 369 19.09 -15.36 28.34
CA VAL A 369 19.36 -15.42 26.90
C VAL A 369 20.85 -15.62 26.64
N THR A 370 21.21 -16.73 26.01
CA THR A 370 22.56 -16.96 25.48
C THR A 370 22.71 -16.23 24.15
N ALA A 371 23.45 -15.12 24.16
CA ALA A 371 23.66 -14.26 22.99
C ALA A 371 24.77 -14.76 22.07
N ALA A 372 25.74 -15.53 22.58
CA ALA A 372 26.75 -16.22 21.79
C ALA A 372 27.11 -17.54 22.49
N TYR A 373 27.28 -18.62 21.74
CA TYR A 373 27.62 -19.93 22.29
C TYR A 373 28.69 -20.57 21.41
N ASP A 374 29.86 -20.81 21.99
CA ASP A 374 30.99 -21.51 21.38
C ASP A 374 31.46 -20.93 20.02
N VAL A 375 31.61 -19.61 19.95
CA VAL A 375 32.05 -18.93 18.72
C VAL A 375 33.58 -18.97 18.61
N SER A 376 34.08 -19.61 17.56
CA SER A 376 35.50 -19.79 17.27
C SER A 376 35.83 -19.45 15.82
N PHE A 377 36.79 -18.55 15.57
CA PHE A 377 37.28 -18.23 14.22
C PHE A 377 38.66 -17.55 14.24
N SER A 378 39.22 -17.44 13.04
CA SER A 378 40.58 -17.03 12.75
C SER A 378 40.54 -16.04 11.56
N ILE A 379 41.38 -14.99 11.58
CA ILE A 379 41.56 -14.05 10.46
C ILE A 379 43.05 -13.98 10.09
N ALA A 380 43.36 -14.16 8.80
CA ALA A 380 44.69 -13.98 8.25
C ALA A 380 44.97 -12.53 7.80
N ALA A 381 46.24 -12.16 7.67
CA ALA A 381 46.68 -10.86 7.20
C ALA A 381 46.11 -10.57 5.81
N GLY A 382 45.40 -9.45 5.66
CA GLY A 382 44.76 -9.04 4.40
C GLY A 382 43.39 -9.69 4.14
N GLU A 383 42.91 -10.55 5.04
CA GLU A 383 41.58 -11.17 4.93
C GLU A 383 40.49 -10.24 5.46
N VAL A 384 39.37 -10.11 4.72
CA VAL A 384 38.20 -9.35 5.14
C VAL A 384 37.07 -10.31 5.48
N VAL A 385 36.77 -10.44 6.78
CA VAL A 385 35.73 -11.33 7.30
C VAL A 385 34.46 -10.54 7.64
N CYS A 386 33.30 -11.02 7.18
CA CYS A 386 32.01 -10.40 7.45
C CYS A 386 31.13 -11.31 8.32
N LEU A 387 30.70 -10.80 9.48
CA LEU A 387 29.78 -11.50 10.37
C LEU A 387 28.32 -11.11 10.03
N VAL A 388 27.55 -12.03 9.46
CA VAL A 388 26.18 -11.80 8.97
C VAL A 388 25.19 -12.73 9.68
N GLY A 389 23.94 -12.28 9.82
CA GLY A 389 22.87 -13.02 10.51
C GLY A 389 21.71 -12.10 10.91
N ASP A 390 20.62 -12.67 11.41
CA ASP A 390 19.40 -11.93 11.75
C ASP A 390 19.57 -10.95 12.92
N ASN A 391 18.66 -9.99 13.05
CA ASN A 391 18.62 -9.10 14.22
C ASN A 391 18.39 -9.92 15.49
N GLY A 392 19.30 -9.79 16.47
CA GLY A 392 19.29 -10.59 17.69
C GLY A 392 20.21 -11.83 17.68
N ALA A 393 20.79 -12.21 16.53
CA ALA A 393 21.66 -13.39 16.41
C ALA A 393 23.06 -13.26 17.06
N GLY A 394 23.28 -12.29 17.96
CA GLY A 394 24.54 -12.18 18.72
C GLY A 394 25.70 -11.46 18.02
N LYS A 395 25.55 -10.99 16.78
CA LYS A 395 26.64 -10.35 16.00
C LYS A 395 27.35 -9.22 16.75
N SER A 396 26.57 -8.26 17.28
CA SER A 396 27.12 -7.13 18.03
C SER A 396 27.75 -7.58 19.35
N THR A 397 27.25 -8.67 19.95
CA THR A 397 27.83 -9.25 21.17
C THR A 397 29.20 -9.85 20.88
N VAL A 398 29.34 -10.60 19.78
CA VAL A 398 30.62 -11.16 19.33
C VAL A 398 31.64 -10.06 19.05
N ILE A 399 31.26 -9.00 18.33
CA ILE A 399 32.16 -7.85 18.06
C ILE A 399 32.60 -7.17 19.37
N LYS A 400 31.69 -6.98 20.34
CA LYS A 400 32.03 -6.37 21.63
C LYS A 400 32.92 -7.24 22.51
N MET A 401 32.80 -8.57 22.42
CA MET A 401 33.73 -9.50 23.08
C MET A 401 35.13 -9.40 22.48
N ILE A 402 35.21 -9.37 21.15
CA ILE A 402 36.48 -9.26 20.42
C ILE A 402 37.17 -7.93 20.66
N SER A 403 36.41 -6.83 20.74
CA SER A 403 36.96 -5.50 21.00
C SER A 403 37.32 -5.27 22.47
N GLY A 404 37.12 -6.26 23.36
CA GLY A 404 37.32 -6.12 24.80
C GLY A 404 36.32 -5.21 25.51
N ALA A 405 35.24 -4.77 24.83
CA ALA A 405 34.22 -3.92 25.42
C ALA A 405 33.34 -4.68 26.42
N ILE A 406 33.22 -6.00 26.26
CA ILE A 406 32.52 -6.92 27.15
C ILE A 406 33.37 -8.16 27.30
N GLN A 407 33.47 -8.72 28.51
CA GLN A 407 34.12 -10.01 28.71
C GLN A 407 33.23 -11.15 28.19
N PRO A 408 33.80 -12.21 27.59
CA PRO A 408 33.07 -13.44 27.28
C PRO A 408 32.30 -13.94 28.50
#